data_AF-A0A6J2W857-F1
#
_entry.id   AF-A0A6J2W857-F1
#
_cell.length_a   1.000
_cell.length_b   1.000
_cell.length_c   1.000
_cell.angle_alpha   90.00
_cell.angle_beta   90.00
_cell.angle_gamma   90.00
#
_symmetry.space_group_name_H-M   'P 1'
#
loop_
_entity.id
_entity.type
_entity.pdbx_description
1 polymer ?
#
loop_
_entity_poly.entity_id
_entity_poly.type
_entity_poly.pdbx_seq_one_letter_code
_entity_poly.pdbx_strand_id
1 'polypeptide(L)'
;MEAAINTLVSQFKVFAGKDGSSDTLSKDEFQSLVVSQLPNFVKNANDSSVTDQLMSSLDQNNDGELTFLEFWQLIGQLANKHGGFSQ
;
A
#
# COMPACT_ATOMS: atom_id res chain seq x y z
N MET A 1 17.43 1.98 7.64
CA MET A 1 16.44 0.98 7.23
C MET A 1 15.30 0.92 8.23
N GLU A 2 15.59 0.69 9.52
CA GLU A 2 14.59 0.66 10.61
C GLU A 2 13.68 1.89 10.67
N ALA A 3 14.21 3.10 10.47
CA ALA A 3 13.40 4.33 10.45
C ALA A 3 12.36 4.36 9.31
N ALA A 4 12.69 3.80 8.13
CA ALA A 4 11.77 3.74 6.99
C ALA A 4 10.65 2.72 7.26
N ILE A 5 10.97 1.58 7.87
CA ILE A 5 9.99 0.57 8.30
C ILE A 5 9.05 1.16 9.35
N ASN A 6 9.59 1.80 10.38
CA ASN A 6 8.78 2.45 11.41
C ASN A 6 7.87 3.54 10.84
N THR A 7 8.36 4.29 9.85
CA THR A 7 7.56 5.31 9.16
C THR A 7 6.42 4.64 8.38
N LEU A 8 6.70 3.58 7.61
CA LEU A 8 5.68 2.84 6.86
C LEU A 8 4.62 2.22 7.78
N VAL A 9 5.03 1.58 8.88
CA VAL A 9 4.13 1.02 9.89
C VAL A 9 3.27 2.10 10.53
N SER A 10 3.88 3.23 10.91
CA SER A 10 3.14 4.33 11.53
C SER A 10 2.12 4.92 10.56
N GLN A 11 2.49 5.07 9.28
CA GLN A 11 1.59 5.56 8.25
C GLN A 11 0.46 4.56 8.01
N PHE A 12 0.78 3.28 7.83
CA PHE A 12 -0.23 2.21 7.72
C PHE A 12 -1.25 2.30 8.85
N LYS A 13 -0.80 2.39 10.11
CA LYS A 13 -1.70 2.52 11.28
C LYS A 13 -2.50 3.82 11.30
N VAL A 14 -1.94 4.93 10.84
CA VAL A 14 -2.63 6.24 10.79
C VAL A 14 -3.73 6.26 9.73
N PHE A 15 -3.50 5.59 8.61
CA PHE A 15 -4.55 5.35 7.61
C PHE A 15 -5.52 4.31 8.19
N ALA A 16 -5.15 3.03 8.32
CA ALA A 16 -6.01 1.92 8.80
C ALA A 16 -6.89 2.24 10.02
N GLY A 17 -6.37 3.01 10.98
CA GLY A 17 -7.13 3.45 12.15
C GLY A 17 -8.31 4.41 11.87
N LYS A 18 -8.53 4.87 10.63
CA LYS A 18 -9.63 5.78 10.29
C LYS A 18 -11.00 5.11 10.29
N ASP A 19 -11.09 3.86 9.87
CA ASP A 19 -12.37 3.13 9.79
C ASP A 19 -12.68 2.27 11.03
N GLY A 20 -11.72 2.19 11.97
CA GLY A 20 -11.85 1.43 13.21
C GLY A 20 -11.10 0.09 13.20
N SER A 21 -10.63 -0.36 12.03
CA SER A 21 -9.77 -1.52 11.86
C SER A 21 -8.31 -1.10 11.76
N SER A 22 -7.60 -1.01 12.89
CA SER A 22 -6.18 -0.61 12.93
C SER A 22 -5.20 -1.55 12.23
N ASP A 23 -5.69 -2.67 11.72
CA ASP A 23 -4.92 -3.82 11.25
C ASP A 23 -5.07 -4.03 9.72
N THR A 24 -6.05 -3.37 9.10
CA THR A 24 -6.38 -3.50 7.67
C THR A 24 -6.58 -2.13 7.02
N LEU A 25 -6.22 -2.00 5.75
CA LEU A 25 -6.50 -0.83 4.94
C LEU A 25 -7.62 -1.16 3.96
N SER A 26 -8.73 -0.45 4.07
CA SER A 26 -9.73 -0.45 3.01
C SER A 26 -9.18 0.21 1.74
N LYS A 27 -9.91 0.04 0.64
CA LYS A 27 -9.54 0.55 -0.67
C LYS A 27 -9.23 2.04 -0.72
N ASP A 28 -10.11 2.85 -0.14
CA ASP A 28 -9.97 4.31 -0.07
C ASP A 28 -8.76 4.74 0.78
N GLU A 29 -8.50 3.99 1.86
CA GLU A 29 -7.39 4.23 2.78
C GLU A 29 -6.06 3.92 2.13
N PHE A 30 -5.99 2.78 1.45
CA PHE A 30 -4.84 2.38 0.64
C PHE A 30 -4.58 3.40 -0.46
N GLN A 31 -5.62 3.86 -1.16
CA GLN A 31 -5.49 4.89 -2.19
C GLN A 31 -4.89 6.18 -1.61
N SER A 32 -5.43 6.66 -0.49
CA SER A 32 -4.93 7.87 0.18
C SER A 32 -3.49 7.72 0.64
N LEU A 33 -3.12 6.56 1.21
CA LEU A 33 -1.76 6.27 1.65
C LEU A 33 -0.79 6.28 0.48
N VAL A 34 -1.12 5.59 -0.61
CA VAL A 34 -0.26 5.49 -1.80
C VAL A 34 -0.10 6.86 -2.47
N VAL A 35 -1.17 7.65 -2.59
CA VAL A 35 -1.08 9.02 -3.15
C VAL A 35 -0.22 9.92 -2.26
N SER A 36 -0.36 9.83 -0.93
CA SER A 36 0.33 10.72 0.01
C SER A 36 1.80 10.35 0.22
N GLN A 37 2.09 9.05 0.40
CA GLN A 37 3.41 8.56 0.79
C GLN A 37 4.24 8.07 -0.40
N LEU A 38 3.59 7.63 -1.48
CA LEU A 38 4.23 7.05 -2.67
C LEU A 38 3.87 7.78 -3.99
N PRO A 39 3.80 9.14 -4.03
CA PRO A 39 3.36 9.88 -5.21
C PRO A 39 4.24 9.67 -6.45
N ASN A 40 5.52 9.35 -6.25
CA ASN A 40 6.46 9.06 -7.34
C ASN A 40 6.41 7.61 -7.82
N PHE A 41 5.92 6.70 -6.98
CA PHE A 41 5.95 5.26 -7.21
C PHE A 41 4.72 4.76 -7.95
N VAL A 42 3.58 5.35 -7.63
CA VAL A 42 2.32 5.07 -8.31
C VAL A 42 1.87 6.38 -8.92
N LYS A 43 2.50 6.75 -10.06
CA LYS A 43 2.18 7.97 -10.83
C LYS A 43 0.68 8.08 -11.18
N ASN A 44 -0.04 6.96 -11.17
CA ASN A 44 -1.48 6.87 -11.38
C ASN A 44 -2.25 6.45 -10.12
N ALA A 45 -1.77 6.73 -8.90
CA ALA A 45 -2.49 6.39 -7.66
C ALA A 45 -3.77 7.20 -7.48
N ASN A 46 -3.86 8.36 -8.15
CA ASN A 46 -5.10 9.12 -8.22
C ASN A 46 -6.14 8.46 -9.14
N ASP A 47 -5.71 7.50 -9.97
CA ASP A 47 -6.61 6.76 -10.84
C ASP A 47 -7.21 5.59 -10.05
N SER A 48 -8.50 5.71 -9.72
CA SER A 48 -9.20 4.67 -8.96
C SER A 48 -9.16 3.33 -9.69
N SER A 49 -9.12 3.27 -11.02
CA SER A 49 -9.01 2.00 -11.76
C SER A 49 -7.66 1.32 -11.58
N VAL A 50 -6.56 2.08 -11.54
CA VAL A 50 -5.23 1.52 -11.26
C VAL A 50 -5.15 1.03 -9.82
N THR A 51 -5.70 1.80 -8.89
CA THR A 51 -5.68 1.44 -7.47
C THR A 51 -6.59 0.24 -7.18
N ASP A 52 -7.75 0.13 -7.84
CA ASP A 52 -8.62 -1.04 -7.89
C ASP A 52 -7.88 -2.29 -8.34
N GLN A 53 -7.23 -2.23 -9.50
CA GLN A 53 -6.50 -3.37 -10.04
C GLN A 53 -5.33 -3.77 -9.14
N LEU A 54 -4.64 -2.79 -8.56
CA LEU A 54 -3.52 -3.02 -7.66
C LEU A 54 -4.02 -3.68 -6.37
N MET A 55 -5.09 -3.14 -5.78
CA MET A 55 -5.72 -3.71 -4.60
C MET A 55 -6.20 -5.13 -4.87
N SER A 56 -6.95 -5.36 -5.95
CA SER A 56 -7.43 -6.69 -6.31
C SER A 56 -6.30 -7.67 -6.64
N SER A 57 -5.14 -7.20 -7.10
CA SER A 57 -3.95 -8.05 -7.31
C SER A 57 -3.20 -8.38 -6.01
N LEU A 58 -3.33 -7.53 -4.99
CA LEU A 58 -2.65 -7.66 -3.71
C LEU A 58 -3.49 -8.39 -2.66
N ASP A 59 -4.81 -8.18 -2.71
CA ASP A 59 -5.83 -8.75 -1.85
C ASP A 59 -5.96 -10.24 -2.17
N GLN A 60 -5.04 -11.03 -1.62
CA GLN A 60 -4.96 -12.47 -1.89
C GLN A 60 -6.12 -13.22 -1.23
N ASN A 61 -6.61 -12.68 -0.12
CA ASN A 61 -7.75 -13.20 0.62
C ASN A 61 -9.11 -12.84 -0.01
N ASN A 62 -9.16 -11.92 -0.98
CA ASN A 62 -10.41 -11.46 -1.62
C ASN A 62 -11.43 -10.94 -0.57
N ASP A 63 -10.90 -10.33 0.48
CA ASP A 63 -11.61 -9.72 1.61
C ASP A 63 -12.01 -8.27 1.29
N GLY A 64 -11.31 -7.64 0.34
CA GLY A 64 -11.51 -6.23 0.02
C GLY A 64 -10.83 -5.29 1.03
N GLU A 65 -9.88 -5.81 1.81
CA GLU A 65 -9.05 -5.05 2.74
C GLU A 65 -7.60 -5.56 2.71
N LEU A 66 -6.64 -4.64 2.69
CA LEU A 66 -5.22 -4.98 2.67
C LEU A 66 -4.65 -5.06 4.08
N THR A 67 -4.16 -6.24 4.45
CA THR A 67 -3.41 -6.43 5.68
C THR A 67 -2.02 -5.78 5.58
N PHE A 68 -1.38 -5.53 6.73
CA PHE A 68 0.00 -5.02 6.76
C PHE A 68 0.98 -5.89 5.96
N LEU A 69 0.76 -7.21 5.93
CA LEU A 69 1.57 -8.16 5.15
C LEU A 69 1.44 -7.93 3.64
N GLU A 70 0.21 -7.78 3.14
CA GLU A 70 -0.06 -7.53 1.72
C GLU A 70 0.47 -6.17 1.29
N PHE A 71 0.30 -5.15 2.13
CA PHE A 71 0.91 -3.85 1.92
C PHE A 71 2.45 -3.94 1.88
N TRP A 72 3.06 -4.69 2.81
CA TRP A 72 4.52 -4.86 2.83
C TRP A 72 5.06 -5.56 1.58
N GLN A 73 4.34 -6.59 1.08
CA GLN A 73 4.66 -7.26 -0.17
C GLN A 73 4.61 -6.30 -1.36
N LEU A 74 3.61 -5.41 -1.42
CA LEU A 74 3.57 -4.34 -2.43
C LEU A 74 4.81 -3.45 -2.35
N ILE A 75 5.17 -2.94 -1.18
CA ILE A 75 6.34 -2.07 -1.03
C ILE A 75 7.61 -2.79 -1.51
N GLY A 76 7.73 -4.09 -1.21
CA GLY A 76 8.81 -4.95 -1.73
C GLY A 76 8.80 -5.06 -3.26
N GLN A 77 7.65 -5.34 -3.86
CA GLN A 77 7.46 -5.42 -5.32
C GLN A 77 7.79 -4.08 -6.01
N LEU A 78 7.30 -2.98 -5.47
CA LEU A 78 7.57 -1.63 -5.94
C LEU A 78 9.07 -1.34 -5.85
N ALA A 79 9.69 -1.56 -4.70
CA ALA A 79 11.13 -1.36 -4.50
C ALA A 79 11.97 -2.19 -5.48
N ASN A 80 11.56 -3.43 -5.76
CA ASN A 80 12.22 -4.29 -6.74
C ASN A 80 12.11 -3.71 -8.16
N LYS A 81 10.91 -3.27 -8.55
CA LYS A 81 10.62 -2.66 -9.87
C LYS A 81 11.35 -1.34 -10.09
N HIS A 82 11.52 -0.53 -9.04
CA HIS A 82 12.16 0.80 -9.14
C HIS A 82 13.67 0.76 -8.91
N GLY A 83 14.17 -0.23 -8.18
CA GLY A 83 15.60 -0.45 -7.95
C GLY A 83 16.34 -1.05 -9.15
N GLY A 84 15.64 -1.43 -10.22
CA GLY A 84 16.25 -2.10 -11.37
C GLY A 84 16.74 -3.52 -11.06
N PHE A 85 16.11 -4.20 -10.09
CA PHE A 85 16.36 -5.62 -9.84
C PHE A 85 15.63 -6.48 -10.88
N SER A 86 15.89 -6.23 -12.17
CA SER A 86 15.64 -7.20 -13.22
C SER A 86 16.72 -8.27 -13.07
N GLN A 87 16.36 -9.43 -12.52
CA GLN A 87 17.16 -10.64 -12.67
C GLN A 87 16.90 -11.26 -14.04
#